data_AF-F3CIB2-F1
#
_entry.id   AF-F3CIB2-F1
#
_cell.length_a   1.000
_cell.length_b   1.000
_cell.length_c   1.000
_cell.angle_alpha   90.00
_cell.angle_beta   90.00
_cell.angle_gamma   90.00
#
_symmetry.space_group_name_H-M   'P 1'
#
loop_
_entity.id
_entity.type
_entity.pdbx_description
1 polymer ?
#
loop_
_entity_poly.entity_id
_entity_poly.type
_entity_poly.pdbx_seq_one_letter_code
_entity_poly.pdbx_strand_id
1 'polypeptide(L)' 'QGMSRSDVALSNDQIAHYVPSIFAEESHDSRSARYLYIPTVQV' A
#
# COMPACT_ATOMS: atom_id res chain seq x y z
N GLN A 1 6.36 9.36 15.80
CA GLN A 1 4.96 9.45 16.28
C GLN A 1 4.41 8.04 16.32
N GLY A 2 4.00 7.56 17.50
CA GLY A 2 3.50 6.19 17.67
C GLY A 2 2.15 6.02 17.01
N MET A 3 1.92 4.84 16.44
CA MET A 3 0.63 4.46 15.85
C MET A 3 -0.43 4.47 16.96
N SER A 4 -1.27 5.50 16.97
CA SER A 4 -2.47 5.56 17.81
C SER A 4 -3.44 4.49 17.31
N ARG A 5 -3.49 3.35 17.99
CA ARG A 5 -4.52 2.35 17.75
C ARG A 5 -5.79 2.84 18.44
N SER A 6 -6.70 3.40 17.65
CA SER A 6 -8.05 3.74 18.11
C SER A 6 -8.93 2.50 17.99
N ASP A 7 -9.87 2.30 18.93
CA ASP A 7 -10.88 1.22 18.85
C ASP A 7 -11.95 1.48 17.77
N VAL A 8 -11.95 2.67 17.18
CA VAL A 8 -12.87 3.08 16.12
C VAL A 8 -12.15 3.00 14.77
N ALA A 9 -12.83 2.44 13.77
CA ALA A 9 -12.35 2.39 12.39
C ALA A 9 -12.18 3.81 11.80
N LEU A 10 -11.22 3.97 10.89
CA LEU A 10 -11.01 5.23 10.19
C LEU A 10 -12.17 5.54 9.22
N SER A 11 -12.56 6.80 9.17
CA SER A 11 -13.44 7.33 8.10
C SER A 11 -12.70 7.32 6.76
N ASN A 12 -13.46 7.23 5.65
CA ASN A 12 -12.92 7.41 4.31
C ASN A 12 -12.13 8.71 4.16
N ASP A 13 -12.58 9.82 4.77
CA ASP A 13 -11.84 11.09 4.73
C ASP A 13 -10.47 10.99 5.40
N GLN A 14 -10.40 10.26 6.52
CA GLN A 14 -9.14 10.05 7.23
C GLN A 14 -8.22 9.14 6.41
N ILE A 15 -8.77 8.08 5.79
CA ILE A 15 -7.99 7.20 4.93
C ILE A 15 -7.51 7.97 3.70
N ALA A 16 -8.34 8.84 3.10
CA ALA A 16 -7.97 9.63 1.93
C ALA A 16 -6.86 10.64 2.27
N HIS A 17 -6.85 11.17 3.49
CA HIS A 17 -5.80 12.07 3.96
C HIS A 17 -4.45 11.36 4.17
N TYR A 18 -4.45 10.20 4.83
CA TYR A 18 -3.20 9.51 5.20
C TYR A 18 -2.70 8.50 4.16
N VAL A 19 -3.59 7.89 3.40
CA VAL A 19 -3.30 6.83 2.43
C VAL A 19 -4.07 7.07 1.13
N PRO A 20 -3.85 8.21 0.44
CA PRO A 20 -4.63 8.60 -0.73
C PRO A 20 -4.58 7.57 -1.88
N SER A 21 -3.48 6.82 -1.99
CA SER A 21 -3.26 5.87 -3.09
C SER A 21 -4.28 4.72 -3.13
N ILE A 22 -4.96 4.41 -2.03
CA ILE A 22 -5.96 3.33 -2.01
C ILE A 22 -7.28 3.72 -2.72
N PHE A 23 -7.47 5.03 -2.96
CA PHE A 23 -8.61 5.56 -3.72
C PHE A 23 -8.24 5.87 -5.18
N ALA A 24 -7.10 5.38 -5.68
CA ALA A 24 -6.74 5.56 -7.08
C ALA A 24 -7.77 4.88 -7.99
N GLU A 25 -8.29 5.63 -8.96
CA GLU A 25 -9.24 5.12 -9.96
C GLU A 25 -8.55 4.24 -11.01
N GLU A 26 -7.26 4.48 -11.23
CA GLU A 26 -6.42 3.74 -12.17
C GLU A 26 -5.48 2.78 -11.45
N SER A 27 -5.15 1.67 -12.12
CA SER A 27 -4.20 0.70 -11.60
C SER A 27 -2.78 1.30 -11.53
N HIS A 28 -2.05 0.99 -10.46
CA HIS A 28 -0.64 1.36 -10.38
C HIS A 28 0.20 0.68 -11.46
N ASP A 29 1.05 1.47 -12.12
CA ASP A 29 2.03 0.92 -13.04
C ASP A 29 2.98 -0.06 -12.36
N SER A 30 3.31 -1.11 -13.09
CA SER A 30 4.27 -2.09 -12.64
C SER A 30 5.65 -1.44 -12.43
N ARG A 31 6.27 -1.74 -11.29
CA ARG A 31 7.63 -1.30 -10.97
C ARG A 31 8.66 -2.39 -11.24
N SER A 32 8.26 -3.52 -11.84
CA SER A 32 9.11 -4.71 -12.02
C SER A 32 10.36 -4.45 -12.85
N ALA A 33 10.32 -3.51 -13.80
CA ALA A 33 11.50 -3.12 -14.59
C ALA A 33 12.68 -2.60 -13.72
N ARG A 34 12.43 -2.19 -12.47
CA ARG A 34 13.47 -1.75 -11.53
C ARG A 34 14.13 -2.88 -10.75
N TYR A 35 13.58 -4.09 -10.79
CA TYR A 35 14.02 -5.20 -9.96
C TYR A 35 14.45 -6.39 -10.81
N LEU A 36 15.52 -7.08 -10.38
CA LEU A 36 15.95 -8.33 -10.98
C LEU A 36 15.23 -9.50 -10.29
N TYR A 37 14.76 -10.47 -11.07
CA TYR A 37 14.21 -11.71 -10.52
C TYR A 37 15.30 -12.50 -9.79
N ILE A 38 15.05 -12.85 -8.53
CA ILE A 38 15.88 -13.76 -7.75
C ILE A 38 15.12 -15.09 -7.64
N PRO A 39 15.66 -16.20 -8.18
CA PRO A 39 14.99 -17.48 -8.09
C PRO A 39 14.90 -17.96 -6.64
N THR A 40 13.75 -18.48 -6.25
CA THR A 40 13.62 -19.30 -5.04
C THR A 40 14.11 -20.71 -5.35
N VAL A 41 14.77 -21.38 -4.40
CA VAL A 41 15.27 -22.76 -4.58
C VAL A 41 14.18 -23.66 -5.18
N GLN A 42 14.53 -24.41 -6.23
CA GLN A 42 13.67 -25.47 -6.75
C GLN A 42 13.88 -26.71 -5.88
N VAL A 43 12.78 -27.23 -5.31
CA VAL A 43 12.74 -28.55 -4.63
C VAL A 43 12.43 -29.62 -5.67
#